data_AF-A0A931H044-F1
#
_entry.id   AF-A0A931H044-F1
#
_cell.length_a   1.000
_cell.length_b   1.000
_cell.length_c   1.000
_cell.angle_alpha   90.00
_cell.angle_beta   90.00
_cell.angle_gamma   90.00
#
_symmetry.space_group_name_H-M   'P 1'
#
loop_
_entity.id
_entity.type
_entity.pdbx_description
1 polymer ?
#
loop_
_entity_poly.entity_id
_entity_poly.type
_entity_poly.pdbx_seq_one_letter_code
_entity_poly.pdbx_strand_id
1 'polypeptide(L)'
;MLKDNIRGWLTGGQNFIVGRGLYKQLGDDDDIKQQLLKGENAGTRRLLWESLENLLRRPVKEAIIVDSTASEMPASNDTVRKALREEWSPLYTRMNYLRARIDEYGGSNNSETVALREPIAFEILDLEDQCEAIWAKRSHYLEHGSLPDLDQKEFTIPEDSRELAKLL
;
A
#
# COMPACT_ATOMS: atom_id res chain seq x y z
N MET A 1 -9.46 -8.59 18.29
CA MET A 1 -9.48 -8.46 16.82
C MET A 1 -8.49 -9.41 16.14
N LEU A 2 -7.17 -9.23 16.21
CA LEU A 2 -6.22 -10.07 15.44
C LEU A 2 -6.19 -11.56 15.86
N LYS A 3 -6.27 -11.88 17.16
CA LYS A 3 -6.40 -13.26 17.65
C LYS A 3 -7.73 -13.92 17.24
N ASP A 4 -8.78 -13.13 17.02
CA ASP A 4 -10.09 -13.65 16.62
C ASP A 4 -10.10 -14.04 15.14
N ASN A 5 -9.31 -13.33 14.31
CA ASN A 5 -9.07 -13.70 12.91
C ASN A 5 -8.30 -15.03 12.78
N ILE A 6 -7.28 -15.25 13.64
CA ILE A 6 -6.58 -16.55 13.68
C ILE A 6 -7.54 -17.66 14.10
N ARG A 7 -8.36 -17.44 15.15
CA ARG A 7 -9.35 -18.44 15.59
C ARG A 7 -10.36 -18.76 14.49
N GLY A 8 -10.92 -17.75 13.83
CA GLY A 8 -11.85 -17.92 12.72
C GLY A 8 -11.22 -18.63 11.51
N TRP A 9 -9.93 -18.41 11.26
CA TRP A 9 -9.20 -19.15 10.24
C TRP A 9 -9.00 -20.63 10.64
N LEU A 10 -8.59 -20.91 11.88
CA LEU A 10 -8.35 -22.26 12.39
C LEU A 10 -9.63 -23.12 12.41
N THR A 11 -10.79 -22.53 12.67
CA THR A 11 -12.08 -23.25 12.69
C THR A 11 -12.84 -23.20 11.36
N GLY A 12 -12.34 -22.44 10.37
CA GLY A 12 -12.99 -22.20 9.09
C GLY A 12 -12.38 -23.00 7.93
N GLY A 13 -12.50 -22.46 6.71
CA GLY A 13 -12.02 -23.12 5.48
C GLY A 13 -10.49 -23.16 5.30
N GLN A 14 -9.72 -22.64 6.26
CA GLN A 14 -8.25 -22.71 6.31
C GLN A 14 -7.54 -22.39 4.98
N ASN A 15 -7.98 -21.34 4.28
CA ASN A 15 -7.38 -20.94 3.01
C ASN A 15 -5.90 -20.57 3.23
N PHE A 16 -5.00 -21.24 2.52
CA PHE A 16 -3.55 -21.12 2.71
C PHE A 16 -3.02 -19.70 2.45
N ILE A 17 -3.58 -18.99 1.46
CA ILE A 17 -3.17 -17.60 1.14
C ILE A 17 -3.55 -16.66 2.28
N VAL A 18 -4.77 -16.80 2.80
CA VAL A 18 -5.26 -16.02 3.94
C VAL A 18 -4.44 -16.33 5.20
N GLY A 19 -4.18 -17.61 5.48
CA GLY A 19 -3.40 -18.03 6.64
C GLY A 19 -1.95 -17.54 6.56
N ARG A 20 -1.32 -17.61 5.39
CA ARG A 20 0.02 -17.05 5.14
C ARG A 20 0.04 -15.54 5.36
N GLY A 21 -1.00 -14.83 4.95
CA GLY A 21 -1.16 -13.39 5.22
C GLY A 21 -1.20 -13.11 6.73
N LEU A 22 -2.02 -13.85 7.47
CA LEU A 22 -2.10 -13.74 8.93
C LEU A 22 -0.75 -14.02 9.59
N TYR A 23 -0.04 -15.06 9.16
CA TYR A 23 1.27 -15.41 9.73
C TYR A 23 2.36 -14.40 9.33
N LYS A 24 2.32 -13.82 8.13
CA LYS A 24 3.26 -12.76 7.73
C LYS A 24 3.12 -11.52 8.63
N GLN A 25 1.89 -11.19 9.03
CA GLN A 25 1.60 -10.03 9.88
C GLN A 25 1.90 -10.27 11.37
N LEU A 26 1.68 -11.50 11.86
CA LEU A 26 1.69 -11.80 13.30
C LEU A 26 2.83 -12.72 13.74
N GLY A 27 3.45 -13.43 12.80
CA GLY A 27 4.56 -14.34 13.03
C GLY A 27 5.89 -13.61 13.16
N ASP A 28 6.70 -14.10 14.09
CA ASP A 28 8.04 -13.61 14.41
C ASP A 28 9.15 -14.47 13.80
N ASP A 29 8.82 -15.64 13.27
CA ASP A 29 9.78 -16.58 12.66
C ASP A 29 9.90 -16.35 11.14
N ASP A 30 11.03 -15.79 10.72
CA ASP A 30 11.31 -15.49 9.32
C ASP A 30 11.60 -16.76 8.49
N ASP A 31 12.11 -17.84 9.10
CA ASP A 31 12.32 -19.10 8.40
C ASP A 31 10.98 -19.72 8.02
N ILE A 32 9.98 -19.65 8.90
CA ILE A 32 8.62 -20.10 8.62
C ILE A 32 7.99 -19.23 7.52
N LYS A 33 8.17 -17.90 7.55
CA LYS A 33 7.69 -17.03 6.46
C LYS A 33 8.30 -17.43 5.11
N GLN A 34 9.60 -17.70 5.06
CA GLN A 34 10.28 -18.14 3.85
C GLN A 34 9.78 -19.52 3.37
N GLN A 35 9.51 -20.45 4.28
CA GLN A 35 8.94 -21.75 3.92
C GLN A 35 7.52 -21.63 3.36
N LEU A 36 6.70 -20.72 3.90
CA LEU A 36 5.33 -20.47 3.41
C LEU A 36 5.30 -19.73 2.06
N LEU A 37 6.36 -19.01 1.69
CA LEU A 37 6.50 -18.37 0.37
C LEU A 37 6.74 -19.40 -0.75
N LYS A 38 7.29 -20.58 -0.44
CA LYS A 38 7.54 -21.66 -1.41
C LYS A 38 6.27 -22.31 -1.98
N GLY A 39 5.11 -21.95 -1.46
CA GLY A 39 3.81 -22.40 -1.97
C GLY A 39 3.14 -23.46 -1.09
N GLU A 40 1.93 -23.83 -1.48
CA GLU A 40 1.09 -24.75 -0.74
C GLU A 40 1.46 -26.21 -1.03
N ASN A 41 1.77 -26.95 0.02
CA ASN A 41 1.87 -28.40 0.03
C ASN A 41 1.45 -28.93 1.41
N ALA A 42 1.33 -30.26 1.55
CA ALA A 42 0.90 -30.87 2.81
C ALA A 42 1.79 -30.48 4.01
N GLY A 43 3.10 -30.29 3.78
CA GLY A 43 4.05 -29.86 4.81
C GLY A 43 3.88 -28.39 5.20
N THR A 44 3.79 -27.48 4.21
CA THR A 44 3.63 -26.05 4.48
C THR A 44 2.26 -25.72 5.05
N ARG A 45 1.21 -26.46 4.69
CA ARG A 45 -0.13 -26.31 5.27
C ARG A 45 -0.15 -26.71 6.75
N ARG A 46 0.48 -27.83 7.10
CA ARG A 46 0.62 -28.26 8.50
C ARG A 46 1.46 -27.28 9.31
N LEU A 47 2.60 -26.86 8.76
CA LEU A 47 3.47 -25.86 9.36
C LEU A 47 2.71 -24.55 9.63
N LEU A 48 1.93 -24.06 8.66
CA LEU A 48 1.12 -22.85 8.81
C LEU A 48 0.12 -22.97 9.96
N TRP A 49 -0.57 -24.10 10.04
CA TRP A 49 -1.55 -24.37 11.08
C TRP A 49 -0.91 -24.40 12.47
N GLU A 50 0.16 -25.16 12.65
CA GLU A 50 0.90 -25.28 13.92
C GLU A 50 1.47 -23.92 14.36
N SER A 51 1.96 -23.14 13.40
CA SER A 51 2.54 -21.83 13.67
C SER A 51 1.49 -20.79 14.09
N LEU A 52 0.31 -20.79 13.45
CA LEU A 52 -0.82 -19.94 13.84
C LEU A 52 -1.43 -20.37 15.18
N GLU A 53 -1.49 -21.67 15.48
CA GLU A 53 -1.91 -22.17 16.79
C GLU A 53 -0.95 -21.74 17.90
N ASN A 54 0.36 -21.82 17.65
CA ASN A 54 1.40 -21.39 18.59
C ASN A 54 1.32 -19.88 18.91
N LEU A 55 0.95 -19.04 17.94
CA LEU A 55 0.71 -17.60 18.16
C LEU A 55 -0.47 -17.32 19.11
N LEU A 56 -1.47 -18.21 19.16
CA LEU A 56 -2.57 -18.08 20.12
C LEU A 56 -2.14 -18.46 21.55
N ARG A 57 -1.25 -19.44 21.67
CA ARG A 57 -0.76 -19.99 22.95
C ARG A 57 0.29 -19.12 23.64
N ARG A 58 1.03 -18.29 22.90
CA ARG A 58 1.97 -17.33 23.51
C ARG A 58 1.21 -16.18 24.22
N PRO A 59 1.62 -15.79 25.45
CA PRO A 59 1.21 -14.51 26.01
C PRO A 59 1.68 -13.44 25.03
N VAL A 60 0.78 -12.54 24.63
CA VAL A 60 1.08 -11.48 23.69
C VAL A 60 2.18 -10.63 24.33
N LYS A 61 3.43 -10.84 23.91
CA LYS A 61 4.41 -9.78 23.98
C LYS A 61 3.79 -8.72 23.09
N GLU A 62 3.30 -7.64 23.70
CA GLU A 62 2.67 -6.52 23.00
C GLU A 62 3.47 -6.30 21.73
N ALA A 63 2.86 -6.65 20.60
CA ALA A 63 3.45 -6.37 19.32
C ALA A 63 3.74 -4.89 19.39
N ILE A 64 5.01 -4.52 19.22
CA ILE A 64 5.35 -3.14 18.89
C ILE A 64 4.43 -2.85 17.73
N ILE A 65 3.43 -2.02 18.00
CA ILE A 65 2.59 -1.44 16.99
C ILE A 65 3.63 -0.78 16.10
N VAL A 66 3.96 -1.43 14.98
CA VAL A 66 4.62 -0.72 13.90
C VAL A 66 3.54 0.25 13.53
N ASP A 67 3.66 1.42 14.13
CA ASP A 67 2.81 2.55 13.95
C ASP A 67 2.62 2.64 12.44
N SER A 68 1.39 2.39 12.00
CA SER A 68 0.99 2.69 10.64
C SER A 68 0.86 4.22 10.53
N THR A 69 1.86 4.96 11.00
CA THR A 69 2.18 6.27 10.49
C THR A 69 2.71 6.02 9.10
N ALA A 70 1.76 5.84 8.19
CA ALA A 70 1.93 6.21 6.81
C ALA A 70 2.73 7.53 6.81
N SER A 71 3.96 7.45 6.30
CA SER A 71 4.96 8.48 6.52
C SER A 71 4.49 9.76 5.85
N GLU A 72 3.86 10.65 6.61
CA GLU A 72 3.43 11.93 6.09
C GLU A 72 4.66 12.70 5.59
N MET A 73 4.54 13.35 4.44
CA MET A 73 5.65 14.12 3.91
C MET A 73 6.02 15.25 4.90
N PRO A 74 7.27 15.29 5.41
CA PRO A 74 7.63 16.20 6.48
C PRO A 74 7.60 17.65 6.01
N ALA A 75 7.09 18.52 6.88
CA ALA A 75 7.05 19.95 6.63
C ALA A 75 8.45 20.52 6.31
N SER A 76 8.49 21.52 5.44
CA SER A 76 9.72 22.23 5.10
C SER A 76 9.47 23.71 4.88
N ASN A 77 10.49 24.52 5.16
CA ASN A 77 10.52 25.94 4.81
C ASN A 77 10.98 26.17 3.37
N ASP A 78 11.58 25.15 2.74
CA ASP A 78 12.06 25.20 1.36
C ASP A 78 10.89 25.19 0.37
N THR A 79 10.95 26.09 -0.62
CA THR A 79 9.87 26.32 -1.59
C THR A 79 9.64 25.11 -2.49
N VAL A 80 10.69 24.42 -2.92
CA VAL A 80 10.57 23.21 -3.76
C VAL A 80 9.91 22.10 -2.97
N ARG A 81 10.33 21.89 -1.72
CA ARG A 81 9.73 20.89 -0.83
C ARG A 81 8.29 21.23 -0.44
N LYS A 82 7.92 22.51 -0.37
CA LYS A 82 6.51 22.93 -0.19
C LYS A 82 5.67 22.56 -1.41
N ALA A 83 6.14 22.88 -2.62
CA ALA A 83 5.45 22.53 -3.85
C ALA A 83 5.25 21.01 -3.99
N LEU A 84 6.30 20.20 -3.73
CA LEU A 84 6.19 18.74 -3.73
C LEU A 84 5.16 18.22 -2.71
N ARG A 85 5.08 18.85 -1.53
CA ARG A 85 4.08 18.51 -0.52
C ARG A 85 2.66 18.88 -0.98
N GLU A 86 2.50 20.03 -1.61
CA GLU A 86 1.21 20.48 -2.16
C GLU A 86 0.73 19.56 -3.29
N GLU A 87 1.63 19.04 -4.12
CA GLU A 87 1.32 18.01 -5.12
C GLU A 87 0.92 16.66 -4.48
N TRP A 88 1.65 16.23 -3.44
CA TRP A 88 1.43 14.94 -2.78
C TRP A 88 0.16 14.90 -1.92
N SER A 89 -0.12 15.97 -1.18
CA SER A 89 -1.21 16.05 -0.20
C SER A 89 -2.59 15.62 -0.73
N PRO A 90 -3.10 16.13 -1.87
CA PRO A 90 -4.41 15.74 -2.38
C PRO A 90 -4.47 14.27 -2.79
N LEU A 91 -3.40 13.73 -3.39
CA LEU A 91 -3.31 12.32 -3.79
C LEU A 91 -3.36 11.41 -2.57
N TYR A 92 -2.54 11.71 -1.56
CA TYR A 92 -2.50 10.97 -0.32
C TYR A 92 -3.83 11.03 0.45
N THR A 93 -4.47 12.19 0.48
CA THR A 93 -5.80 12.37 1.09
C THR A 93 -6.85 11.52 0.39
N ARG A 94 -6.84 11.52 -0.96
CA ARG A 94 -7.74 10.68 -1.76
C ARG A 94 -7.51 9.20 -1.51
N MET A 95 -6.25 8.77 -1.48
CA MET A 95 -5.89 7.38 -1.20
C MET A 95 -6.41 6.92 0.17
N ASN A 96 -6.23 7.73 1.22
CA ASN A 96 -6.73 7.40 2.55
C ASN A 96 -8.26 7.35 2.61
N TYR A 97 -8.95 8.25 1.90
CA TYR A 97 -10.40 8.18 1.74
C TYR A 97 -10.84 6.86 1.09
N LEU A 98 -10.16 6.42 0.03
CA LEU A 98 -10.47 5.16 -0.64
C LEU A 98 -10.18 3.94 0.22
N ARG A 99 -9.09 3.96 1.00
CA ARG A 99 -8.78 2.90 1.98
C ARG A 99 -9.90 2.75 3.01
N ALA A 100 -10.35 3.87 3.59
CA ALA A 100 -11.50 3.86 4.50
C ALA A 100 -12.78 3.36 3.82
N ARG A 101 -12.99 3.72 2.55
CA ARG A 101 -14.14 3.24 1.75
C ARG A 101 -14.08 1.73 1.48
N ILE A 102 -12.90 1.15 1.27
CA ILE A 102 -12.76 -0.32 1.15
C ILE A 102 -13.20 -1.01 2.44
N ASP A 103 -12.86 -0.44 3.59
CA ASP A 103 -13.21 -1.00 4.90
C ASP A 103 -14.73 -1.03 5.14
N GLU A 104 -15.51 -0.13 4.53
CA GLU A 104 -16.98 -0.13 4.60
C GLU A 104 -17.60 -1.42 4.05
N TYR A 105 -16.92 -2.08 3.10
CA TYR A 105 -17.37 -3.35 2.53
C TYR A 105 -17.04 -4.56 3.43
N GLY A 106 -16.39 -4.36 4.58
CA GLY A 106 -16.10 -5.40 5.59
C GLY A 106 -15.05 -6.44 5.17
N GLY A 107 -15.12 -7.63 5.75
CA GLY A 107 -14.19 -8.75 5.47
C GLY A 107 -14.75 -9.85 4.58
N SER A 108 -15.96 -9.68 4.02
CA SER A 108 -16.58 -10.67 3.15
C SER A 108 -15.82 -10.81 1.83
N ASN A 109 -15.68 -12.04 1.32
CA ASN A 109 -15.02 -12.36 0.04
C ASN A 109 -16.02 -12.95 -0.98
N ASN A 110 -17.29 -12.58 -0.87
CA ASN A 110 -18.27 -12.96 -1.90
C ASN A 110 -18.01 -12.17 -3.21
N SER A 111 -18.46 -12.71 -4.34
CA SER A 111 -18.18 -12.16 -5.67
C SER A 111 -18.65 -10.72 -5.84
N GLU A 112 -19.78 -10.36 -5.24
CA GLU A 112 -20.35 -9.01 -5.31
C GLU A 112 -19.49 -7.99 -4.55
N THR A 113 -19.03 -8.36 -3.35
CA THR A 113 -18.18 -7.49 -2.52
C THR A 113 -16.80 -7.31 -3.15
N VAL A 114 -16.24 -8.37 -3.75
CA VAL A 114 -14.96 -8.29 -4.49
C VAL A 114 -15.10 -7.34 -5.68
N ALA A 115 -16.16 -7.48 -6.49
CA ALA A 115 -16.40 -6.61 -7.65
C ALA A 115 -16.56 -5.12 -7.27
N LEU A 116 -17.06 -4.83 -6.06
CA LEU A 116 -17.18 -3.47 -5.55
C LEU A 116 -15.85 -2.89 -5.03
N ARG A 117 -15.00 -3.72 -4.41
CA ARG A 117 -13.68 -3.29 -3.89
C ARG A 117 -12.62 -3.18 -4.98
N GLU A 118 -12.69 -4.03 -5.99
CA GLU A 118 -11.70 -4.12 -7.09
C GLU A 118 -11.37 -2.75 -7.73
N PRO A 119 -12.34 -1.95 -8.22
CA PRO A 119 -12.01 -0.65 -8.82
C PRO A 119 -11.40 0.33 -7.81
N ILE A 120 -11.79 0.25 -6.54
CA ILE A 120 -11.25 1.10 -5.47
C ILE A 120 -9.80 0.71 -5.17
N ALA A 121 -9.50 -0.60 -5.16
CA ALA A 121 -8.15 -1.10 -4.95
C ALA A 121 -7.22 -0.68 -6.09
N PHE A 122 -7.68 -0.76 -7.34
CA PHE A 122 -6.91 -0.26 -8.48
C PHE A 122 -6.65 1.25 -8.39
N GLU A 123 -7.66 2.06 -8.03
CA GLU A 123 -7.46 3.50 -7.84
C GLU A 123 -6.45 3.81 -6.72
N ILE A 124 -6.43 3.02 -5.63
CA ILE A 124 -5.42 3.14 -4.57
C ILE A 124 -4.03 2.86 -5.12
N LEU A 125 -3.85 1.78 -5.90
CA LEU A 125 -2.54 1.43 -6.49
C LEU A 125 -2.03 2.55 -7.42
N ASP A 126 -2.91 3.09 -8.28
CA ASP A 126 -2.54 4.21 -9.16
C ASP A 126 -2.13 5.46 -8.37
N LEU A 127 -2.76 5.71 -7.22
CA LEU A 127 -2.40 6.83 -6.33
C LEU A 127 -1.11 6.57 -5.56
N GLU A 128 -0.82 5.31 -5.19
CA GLU A 128 0.44 4.90 -4.57
C GLU A 128 1.61 5.18 -5.52
N ASP A 129 1.51 4.76 -6.78
CA ASP A 129 2.52 4.99 -7.81
C ASP A 129 2.80 6.50 -8.00
N GLN A 130 1.75 7.32 -8.03
CA GLN A 130 1.89 8.78 -8.14
C GLN A 130 2.56 9.38 -6.90
N CYS A 131 2.20 8.92 -5.71
CA CYS A 131 2.86 9.36 -4.47
C CYS A 131 4.34 8.97 -4.45
N GLU A 132 4.67 7.74 -4.89
CA GLU A 132 6.04 7.26 -4.98
C GLU A 132 6.88 8.08 -5.95
N ALA A 133 6.31 8.46 -7.10
CA ALA A 133 6.98 9.35 -8.05
C ALA A 133 7.34 10.71 -7.42
N ILE A 134 6.46 11.29 -6.61
CA ILE A 134 6.74 12.55 -5.89
C ILE A 134 7.82 12.34 -4.83
N TRP A 135 7.79 11.21 -4.11
CA TRP A 135 8.84 10.85 -3.17
C TRP A 135 10.20 10.69 -3.86
N ALA A 136 10.25 10.07 -5.03
CA ALA A 136 11.48 9.94 -5.82
C ALA A 136 12.04 11.33 -6.23
N LYS A 137 11.18 12.25 -6.70
CA LYS A 137 11.58 13.65 -6.99
C LYS A 137 12.16 14.33 -5.75
N ARG A 138 11.53 14.15 -4.59
CA ARG A 138 12.00 14.72 -3.31
C ARG A 138 13.35 14.15 -2.91
N SER A 139 13.53 12.84 -3.00
CA SER A 139 14.79 12.18 -2.68
C SER A 139 15.92 12.68 -3.57
N HIS A 140 15.68 12.76 -4.89
CA HIS A 140 16.63 13.34 -5.83
C HIS A 140 16.99 14.79 -5.47
N TYR A 141 15.99 15.63 -5.16
CA TYR A 141 16.23 17.01 -4.75
C TYR A 141 17.08 17.11 -3.48
N LEU A 142 16.89 16.22 -2.50
CA LEU A 142 17.69 16.20 -1.29
C LEU A 142 19.14 15.75 -1.53
N GLU A 143 19.36 14.87 -2.50
CA GLU A 143 20.67 14.32 -2.83
C GLU A 143 21.48 15.25 -3.75
N HIS A 144 20.83 15.86 -4.74
CA HIS A 144 21.48 16.62 -5.81
C HIS A 144 21.27 18.14 -5.72
N GLY A 145 20.32 18.61 -4.92
CA GLY A 145 19.96 20.02 -4.81
C GLY A 145 19.11 20.57 -5.97
N SER A 146 18.72 19.71 -6.92
CA SER A 146 17.87 20.04 -8.08
C SER A 146 16.82 18.96 -8.33
N LEU A 147 15.70 19.33 -8.95
CA LEU A 147 14.72 18.35 -9.41
C LEU A 147 15.29 17.58 -10.61
N PRO A 148 14.91 16.30 -10.80
CA PRO A 148 15.26 15.58 -12.02
C PRO A 148 14.65 16.32 -13.21
N ASP A 149 15.40 16.45 -14.30
CA ASP A 149 14.89 17.05 -15.54
C ASP A 149 13.69 16.24 -15.99
N LEU A 150 12.49 16.78 -15.75
CA LEU A 150 11.30 16.34 -16.44
C LEU A 150 11.54 16.76 -17.88
N ASP A 151 11.46 15.82 -18.82
CA ASP A 151 11.37 16.11 -20.24
C ASP A 151 10.34 17.24 -20.40
N GLN A 152 10.84 18.47 -20.52
CA GLN A 152 10.01 19.60 -20.87
C GLN A 152 9.56 19.23 -22.25
N LYS A 153 8.31 18.77 -22.39
CA LYS A 153 7.67 18.70 -23.70
C LYS A 153 7.83 20.09 -24.25
N GLU A 154 8.78 20.25 -25.18
CA GLU A 154 9.02 21.51 -25.86
C GLU A 154 7.68 21.95 -26.41
N PHE A 155 7.07 22.92 -25.75
CA PHE A 155 5.88 23.53 -26.28
C PHE A 155 6.36 24.41 -27.41
N THR A 156 6.43 23.84 -28.61
CA THR A 156 6.68 24.62 -29.81
C THR A 156 5.47 25.53 -29.98
N ILE A 157 5.60 26.79 -29.59
CA ILE A 157 4.62 27.82 -29.92
C ILE A 157 4.57 27.87 -31.46
N PRO A 158 3.43 27.56 -32.11
CA PRO A 158 3.36 27.62 -33.55
C PRO A 158 3.65 29.05 -34.02
N GLU A 159 4.63 29.24 -34.91
CA GLU A 159 4.97 30.56 -35.45
C GLU A 159 3.85 31.14 -36.34
N ASP A 160 2.94 30.29 -36.82
CA ASP A 160 1.82 30.70 -37.65
C ASP A 160 0.67 31.26 -36.77
N SER A 161 0.39 32.55 -36.97
CA SER A 161 -0.68 33.29 -36.27
C SER A 161 -2.07 32.65 -36.43
N ARG A 162 -2.29 31.83 -37.47
CA ARG A 162 -3.57 31.13 -37.70
C ARG A 162 -3.75 29.88 -36.85
N GLU A 163 -2.66 29.22 -36.48
CA GLU A 163 -2.69 28.04 -35.60
C GLU A 163 -2.94 28.47 -34.14
N LEU A 164 -2.39 29.63 -33.75
CA LEU A 164 -2.57 30.23 -32.43
C LEU A 164 -4.05 30.60 -32.14
N ALA A 165 -4.81 30.98 -33.16
CA ALA A 165 -6.23 31.30 -33.05
C ALA A 165 -7.14 30.09 -32.82
N LYS A 166 -6.64 28.85 -33.00
CA LYS A 166 -7.39 27.61 -32.72
C LYS A 166 -7.22 27.12 -31.27
N LEU A 167 -6.32 27.75 -30.51
CA LEU A 167 -5.99 27.40 -29.11
C LEU A 167 -6.70 28.31 -28.08
N LEU A 168 -7.46 29.31 -28.53
CA LEU A 168 -8.32 30.19 -27.72
C LEU A 168 -9.79 29.78 -27.86
#